data_AF-A0A6A4ZIF1-F1
#
_entry.id   AF-A0A6A4ZIF1-F1
#
_cell.length_a   1.000
_cell.length_b   1.000
_cell.length_c   1.000
_cell.angle_alpha   90.00
_cell.angle_beta   90.00
_cell.angle_gamma   90.00
#
_symmetry.space_group_name_H-M   'P 1'
#
loop_
_entity.id
_entity.type
_entity.pdbx_description
1 polymer ?
#
loop_
_entity_poly.entity_id
_entity_poly.type
_entity_poly.pdbx_seq_one_letter_code
_entity_poly.pdbx_strand_id
1 'polypeptide(L)'
;MSTKVAQRLERAQQASLDAATVESTQVCRVGDMYSAVTFYKMDISFPRTQNKWSISKRYSDFFKLRRALGLMLKQTNRMHDTAWLPLKLVSEATTAAFPRRHLRNDTVAIIQERRIALKWFVHVLVKIMCSFPPDMKIHGTLMALHALLKEFLRFPDEQLHKDAKRTLAILALEDVVVASSSTTEE
;
A
#
# COMPACT_ATOMS: atom_id res chain seq x y z
N MET A 1 -3.85 12.20 30.23
CA MET A 1 -4.30 13.02 29.09
C MET A 1 -3.76 12.51 27.74
N SER A 2 -4.00 11.24 27.35
CA SER A 2 -3.31 10.59 26.20
C SER A 2 -4.21 10.26 24.98
N THR A 3 -5.54 10.33 25.12
CA THR A 3 -6.49 9.80 24.12
C THR A 3 -6.76 10.71 22.91
N LYS A 4 -6.70 12.04 23.07
CA LYS A 4 -7.03 12.98 21.98
C LYS A 4 -5.97 13.03 20.89
N VAL A 5 -4.70 12.87 21.24
CA VAL A 5 -3.58 12.87 20.29
C VAL A 5 -3.55 11.57 19.52
N ALA A 6 -3.66 10.44 20.21
CA ALA A 6 -3.83 9.13 19.58
C ALA A 6 -4.99 9.15 18.58
N GLN A 7 -6.14 9.75 18.94
CA GLN A 7 -7.27 9.93 18.02
C GLN A 7 -6.96 10.83 16.82
N ARG A 8 -6.19 11.93 16.98
CA ARG A 8 -5.82 12.82 15.88
C ARG A 8 -4.83 12.14 14.93
N LEU A 9 -3.85 11.42 15.46
CA LEU A 9 -2.89 10.64 14.70
C LEU A 9 -3.59 9.51 13.93
N GLU A 10 -4.47 8.77 14.61
CA GLU A 10 -5.28 7.70 14.00
C GLU A 10 -6.17 8.25 12.87
N ARG A 11 -6.86 9.38 13.08
CA ARG A 11 -7.63 10.03 12.00
C ARG A 11 -6.74 10.50 10.85
N ALA A 12 -5.57 11.06 11.15
CA ALA A 12 -4.64 11.52 10.11
C ALA A 12 -4.07 10.35 9.29
N GLN A 13 -3.76 9.24 9.95
CA GLN A 13 -3.34 7.98 9.32
C GLN A 13 -4.48 7.42 8.47
N GLN A 14 -5.70 7.29 8.99
CA GLN A 14 -6.85 6.80 8.24
C GLN A 14 -7.13 7.66 7.01
N ALA A 15 -7.11 8.99 7.16
CA ALA A 15 -7.28 9.91 6.03
C ALA A 15 -6.15 9.80 5.00
N SER A 16 -4.94 9.41 5.40
CA SER A 16 -3.83 9.15 4.47
C SER A 16 -4.00 7.83 3.73
N LEU A 17 -4.44 6.78 4.43
CA LEU A 17 -4.74 5.47 3.85
C LEU A 17 -5.82 5.57 2.77
N ASP A 18 -6.84 6.39 2.98
CA ASP A 18 -7.94 6.56 2.03
C ASP A 18 -7.66 7.62 0.94
N ALA A 19 -6.55 8.36 1.02
CA ALA A 19 -6.22 9.41 0.06
C ALA A 19 -5.57 8.90 -1.23
N ALA A 20 -5.03 7.68 -1.25
CA ALA A 20 -4.38 7.14 -2.44
C ALA A 20 -5.40 6.85 -3.55
N THR A 21 -5.27 7.49 -4.70
CA THR A 21 -6.04 7.13 -5.89
C THR A 21 -5.20 6.25 -6.80
N VAL A 22 -5.81 5.18 -7.30
CA VAL A 22 -5.22 4.30 -8.31
C VAL A 22 -6.13 4.29 -9.50
N GLU A 23 -5.61 4.64 -10.67
CA GLU A 23 -6.32 4.64 -11.93
C GLU A 23 -5.66 3.67 -12.91
N SER A 24 -6.48 2.86 -13.59
CA SER A 24 -5.96 2.01 -14.66
C SER A 24 -5.97 2.81 -15.95
N THR A 25 -4.80 3.25 -16.40
CA THR A 25 -4.65 4.14 -17.55
C THR A 25 -4.57 3.41 -18.87
N GLN A 26 -3.87 2.28 -18.95
CA GLN A 26 -3.63 1.63 -20.22
C GLN A 26 -3.41 0.12 -20.10
N VAL A 27 -3.79 -0.61 -21.14
CA VAL A 27 -3.39 -1.99 -21.35
C VAL A 27 -2.64 -2.05 -22.68
N CYS A 28 -1.43 -2.60 -22.67
CA CYS A 28 -0.65 -2.82 -23.89
C CYS A 28 -0.34 -4.31 -24.04
N ARG A 29 -0.39 -4.79 -25.29
CA ARG A 29 0.04 -6.12 -25.66
C ARG A 29 1.38 -6.00 -26.37
N VAL A 30 2.37 -6.78 -25.93
CA VAL A 30 3.73 -6.75 -26.47
C VAL A 30 4.10 -8.15 -26.97
N GLY A 31 4.61 -8.24 -28.20
CA GLY A 31 4.97 -9.48 -28.87
C GLY A 31 4.02 -9.85 -30.02
N ASP A 32 4.33 -10.95 -30.70
CA ASP A 32 3.60 -11.41 -31.88
C ASP A 32 2.22 -11.98 -31.50
N MET A 33 1.31 -12.13 -32.48
CA MET A 33 -0.08 -12.58 -32.24
C MET A 33 -0.20 -13.86 -31.38
N TYR A 34 0.79 -14.76 -31.45
CA TYR A 34 0.80 -16.03 -30.74
C TYR A 34 1.58 -16.01 -29.41
N SER A 35 2.37 -14.97 -29.15
CA SER A 35 3.19 -14.83 -27.92
C SER A 35 2.91 -13.54 -27.15
N ALA A 36 1.91 -12.77 -27.56
CA ALA A 36 1.60 -11.46 -27.01
C ALA A 36 1.33 -11.52 -25.50
N VAL A 37 2.08 -10.71 -24.75
CA VAL A 37 1.93 -10.56 -23.30
C VAL A 37 1.19 -9.27 -23.00
N THR A 38 0.15 -9.36 -22.16
CA THR A 38 -0.61 -8.21 -21.68
C THR A 38 0.07 -7.56 -20.48
N PHE A 39 0.38 -6.27 -20.59
CA PHE A 39 0.84 -5.40 -19.53
C PHE A 39 -0.27 -4.44 -19.10
N TYR A 40 -0.37 -4.22 -17.79
CA TYR A 40 -1.33 -3.34 -17.15
C TYR A 40 -0.59 -2.13 -16.59
N LYS A 41 -0.88 -0.95 -17.13
CA LYS A 41 -0.39 0.33 -16.63
C LYS A 41 -1.38 0.89 -15.61
N MET A 42 -0.87 1.22 -14.43
CA MET A 42 -1.63 1.83 -13.35
C MET A 42 -0.95 3.14 -12.95
N ASP A 43 -1.71 4.21 -12.94
CA ASP A 43 -1.31 5.51 -12.40
C ASP A 43 -1.73 5.55 -10.94
N ILE A 44 -0.78 5.91 -10.07
CA ILE A 44 -0.99 6.02 -8.64
C ILE A 44 -0.73 7.47 -8.26
N SER A 45 -1.63 8.07 -7.49
CA SER A 45 -1.46 9.43 -7.03
C SER A 45 -2.00 9.65 -5.62
N PHE A 46 -1.41 10.63 -4.94
CA PHE A 46 -1.94 11.21 -3.72
C PHE A 46 -2.38 12.64 -4.04
N PRO A 47 -3.70 12.91 -4.19
CA PRO A 47 -4.20 14.22 -4.58
C PRO A 47 -3.70 15.36 -3.68
N ARG A 48 -3.50 15.06 -2.38
CA ARG A 48 -3.03 16.04 -1.39
C ARG A 48 -1.55 16.42 -1.52
N THR A 49 -0.69 15.52 -2.01
CA THR A 49 0.76 15.75 -2.09
C THR A 49 1.25 16.05 -3.50
N GLN A 50 0.34 15.99 -4.49
CA GLN A 50 0.61 16.07 -5.94
C GLN A 50 1.62 15.02 -6.44
N ASN A 51 1.95 14.04 -5.60
CA ASN A 51 2.82 12.94 -5.98
C ASN A 51 2.02 11.99 -6.87
N LYS A 52 2.53 11.76 -8.08
CA LYS A 52 1.98 10.84 -9.06
C LYS A 52 3.09 10.03 -9.68
N TRP A 53 2.89 8.73 -9.81
CA TRP A 53 3.77 7.84 -10.56
C TRP A 53 2.96 6.74 -11.24
N SER A 54 3.61 5.96 -12.10
CA SER A 54 2.95 4.83 -12.77
C SER A 54 3.76 3.56 -12.64
N ILE A 55 3.06 2.44 -12.56
CA ILE A 55 3.65 1.10 -12.71
C ILE A 55 3.11 0.43 -13.95
N SER A 56 3.93 -0.44 -14.57
CA SER A 56 3.51 -1.33 -15.65
C SER A 56 3.98 -2.74 -15.33
N LYS A 57 3.04 -3.67 -15.22
CA LYS A 57 3.30 -5.07 -14.80
C LYS A 57 2.39 -6.02 -15.57
N ARG A 58 2.81 -7.26 -15.77
CA ARG A 58 1.97 -8.33 -16.35
C ARG A 58 1.22 -9.08 -15.25
N TYR A 59 0.12 -9.75 -15.60
CA TYR A 59 -0.71 -10.53 -14.64
C TYR A 59 0.13 -11.45 -13.74
N SER A 60 1.13 -12.13 -14.32
CA SER A 60 1.98 -13.06 -13.57
C SER A 60 2.79 -12.39 -12.46
N ASP A 61 3.11 -11.10 -12.58
CA ASP A 61 3.86 -10.37 -11.55
C ASP A 61 2.98 -10.15 -10.33
N PHE A 62 1.74 -9.71 -10.55
CA PHE A 62 0.74 -9.57 -9.48
C PHE A 62 0.43 -10.90 -8.82
N PHE A 63 0.29 -11.98 -9.60
CA PHE A 63 0.04 -13.31 -9.08
C PHE A 63 1.20 -13.82 -8.23
N LYS A 64 2.45 -13.62 -8.67
CA LYS A 64 3.66 -13.94 -7.89
C LYS A 64 3.70 -13.16 -6.58
N LEU A 65 3.44 -11.85 -6.61
CA LEU A 65 3.39 -11.03 -5.42
C LEU A 65 2.32 -11.52 -4.44
N ARG A 66 1.08 -11.74 -4.90
CA ARG A 66 -0.01 -12.24 -4.05
C ARG A 66 0.35 -13.56 -3.38
N ARG A 67 1.03 -14.48 -4.10
CA ARG A 67 1.53 -15.73 -3.53
C ARG A 67 2.61 -15.49 -2.48
N ALA A 68 3.58 -14.61 -2.74
CA ALA A 68 4.62 -14.26 -1.78
C ALA A 68 4.03 -13.69 -0.49
N LEU A 69 3.09 -12.75 -0.60
CA LEU A 69 2.34 -12.17 0.53
C LEU A 69 1.60 -13.24 1.34
N GLY A 70 0.92 -14.18 0.67
CA GLY A 70 0.22 -15.28 1.35
C GLY A 70 1.17 -16.26 2.06
N LEU A 71 2.37 -16.50 1.51
CA LEU A 71 3.39 -17.32 2.17
C LEU A 71 3.95 -16.62 3.41
N MET A 72 4.22 -15.31 3.33
CA MET A 72 4.67 -14.52 4.47
C MET A 72 3.65 -14.54 5.61
N LEU A 73 2.35 -14.35 5.32
CA LEU A 73 1.30 -14.43 6.35
C LEU A 73 1.26 -15.78 7.07
N LYS A 74 1.40 -16.89 6.32
CA LYS A 74 1.44 -18.23 6.90
C LYS A 74 2.63 -18.42 7.84
N GLN A 75 3.75 -17.76 7.56
CA GLN A 75 4.93 -17.78 8.43
C GLN A 75 4.70 -16.93 9.69
N THR A 76 4.12 -15.73 9.56
CA THR A 76 3.87 -14.84 10.70
C THR A 76 2.81 -15.37 11.66
N ASN A 77 1.75 -16.01 11.16
CA ASN A 77 0.70 -16.62 12.01
C ASN A 77 1.27 -17.72 12.94
N ARG A 78 2.38 -18.36 12.58
CA ARG A 78 3.07 -19.33 13.44
C ARG A 78 3.85 -18.68 14.57
N MET A 79 4.13 -17.38 14.48
CA MET A 79 4.95 -16.61 15.43
C MET A 79 4.12 -15.67 16.32
N HIS A 80 2.79 -15.75 16.31
CA HIS A 80 1.87 -14.91 17.11
C HIS A 80 1.99 -13.38 16.92
N ASP A 81 2.62 -12.91 15.84
CA ASP A 81 2.92 -11.48 15.61
C ASP A 81 1.91 -10.80 14.65
N THR A 82 0.61 -11.02 14.87
CA THR A 82 -0.49 -10.58 13.96
C THR A 82 -1.15 -9.24 14.33
N ALA A 83 -0.62 -8.51 15.30
CA ALA A 83 -1.25 -7.28 15.78
C ALA A 83 -1.13 -6.10 14.81
N TRP A 84 -0.16 -6.14 13.89
CA TRP A 84 0.18 -5.02 13.02
C TRP A 84 -0.85 -4.77 11.90
N LEU A 85 -1.26 -3.52 11.75
CA LEU A 85 -2.19 -3.08 10.69
C LEU A 85 -1.74 -3.49 9.27
N PRO A 86 -0.45 -3.33 8.86
CA PRO A 86 0.02 -3.80 7.57
C PRO A 86 -0.29 -5.28 7.32
N LEU A 87 -0.13 -6.15 8.33
CA LEU A 87 -0.37 -7.59 8.19
C LEU A 87 -1.86 -7.92 8.07
N LYS A 88 -2.73 -7.19 8.78
CA LYS A 88 -4.19 -7.32 8.62
C LYS A 88 -4.63 -6.97 7.20
N LEU A 89 -4.10 -5.88 6.65
CA LEU A 89 -4.38 -5.45 5.27
C LEU A 89 -3.80 -6.43 4.24
N VAL A 90 -2.65 -7.06 4.49
CA VAL A 90 -2.13 -8.15 3.64
C VAL A 90 -3.06 -9.37 3.68
N SER A 91 -3.66 -9.67 4.84
CA SER A 91 -4.67 -10.75 4.94
C SER A 91 -5.87 -10.44 4.05
N GLU A 92 -6.42 -9.23 4.10
CA GLU A 92 -7.49 -8.79 3.21
C GLU A 92 -7.12 -8.93 1.72
N ALA A 93 -5.93 -8.44 1.34
CA ALA A 93 -5.44 -8.52 -0.04
C ALA A 93 -5.30 -9.96 -0.55
N THR A 94 -5.01 -10.91 0.33
CA THR A 94 -4.77 -12.32 0.00
C THR A 94 -5.99 -13.23 0.16
N THR A 95 -7.06 -12.77 0.81
CA THR A 95 -8.35 -13.48 0.89
C THR A 95 -9.33 -13.01 -0.17
N ALA A 96 -9.21 -11.75 -0.63
CA ALA A 96 -10.05 -11.22 -1.68
C ALA A 96 -9.95 -12.02 -3.00
N ALA A 97 -11.05 -12.01 -3.73
CA ALA A 97 -11.16 -12.65 -5.04
C ALA A 97 -10.10 -12.10 -5.99
N PHE A 98 -9.39 -13.00 -6.66
CA PHE A 98 -8.32 -12.63 -7.59
C PHE A 98 -8.54 -13.31 -8.95
N PRO A 99 -8.28 -12.61 -10.07
CA PRO A 99 -8.58 -13.13 -11.39
C PRO A 99 -7.83 -14.43 -11.64
N ARG A 100 -8.54 -15.40 -12.23
CA ARG A 100 -7.99 -16.75 -12.44
C ARG A 100 -6.86 -16.73 -13.47
N ARG A 101 -5.95 -17.70 -13.33
CA ARG A 101 -4.96 -17.96 -14.36
C ARG A 101 -5.66 -18.63 -15.55
N HIS A 102 -5.43 -18.12 -16.75
CA HIS A 102 -5.89 -18.73 -17.99
C HIS A 102 -4.71 -19.38 -18.71
N LEU A 103 -4.92 -20.57 -19.26
CA LEU A 103 -3.94 -21.30 -20.10
C LEU A 103 -4.18 -21.04 -21.59
N ARG A 104 -4.70 -19.85 -21.91
CA ARG A 104 -5.03 -19.41 -23.27
C ARG A 104 -4.65 -17.94 -23.43
N ASN A 105 -4.64 -17.46 -24.67
CA ASN A 105 -4.44 -16.05 -24.96
C ASN A 105 -5.52 -15.19 -24.29
N ASP A 106 -5.12 -13.99 -23.87
CA ASP A 106 -6.02 -13.06 -23.23
C ASP A 106 -7.11 -12.61 -24.22
N THR A 107 -8.37 -12.77 -23.85
CA THR A 107 -9.50 -12.16 -24.56
C THR A 107 -9.78 -10.77 -23.99
N VAL A 108 -10.58 -9.96 -24.69
CA VAL A 108 -11.01 -8.63 -24.17
C VAL A 108 -11.71 -8.77 -22.81
N ALA A 109 -12.55 -9.80 -22.64
CA ALA A 109 -13.22 -10.09 -21.38
C ALA A 109 -12.22 -10.39 -20.24
N ILE A 110 -11.21 -11.23 -20.49
CA ILE A 110 -10.14 -11.55 -19.53
C ILE A 110 -9.37 -10.28 -19.14
N ILE A 111 -9.06 -9.44 -20.12
CA ILE A 111 -8.33 -8.19 -19.87
C ILE A 111 -9.15 -7.27 -18.98
N GLN A 112 -10.45 -7.12 -19.23
CA GLN A 112 -11.30 -6.22 -18.45
C GLN A 112 -11.50 -6.74 -17.02
N GLU A 113 -11.74 -8.04 -16.84
CA GLU A 113 -11.80 -8.68 -15.52
C GLU A 113 -10.53 -8.41 -14.72
N ARG A 114 -9.37 -8.69 -15.33
CA ARG A 114 -8.07 -8.45 -14.70
C ARG A 114 -7.84 -6.99 -14.41
N ARG A 115 -8.21 -6.08 -15.32
CA ARG A 115 -8.01 -4.64 -15.13
C ARG A 115 -8.67 -4.14 -13.85
N ILE A 116 -9.92 -4.53 -13.61
CA ILE A 116 -10.68 -4.13 -12.42
C ILE A 116 -10.04 -4.71 -11.16
N ALA A 117 -9.80 -6.03 -11.14
CA ALA A 117 -9.30 -6.69 -9.95
C ALA A 117 -7.85 -6.30 -9.61
N LEU A 118 -6.98 -6.14 -10.62
CA LEU A 118 -5.60 -5.69 -10.42
C LEU A 118 -5.54 -4.23 -9.97
N LYS A 119 -6.43 -3.35 -10.45
CA LYS A 119 -6.56 -1.97 -9.97
C LYS A 119 -6.88 -1.96 -8.48
N TRP A 120 -7.89 -2.72 -8.06
CA TRP A 120 -8.25 -2.86 -6.65
C TRP A 120 -7.08 -3.42 -5.83
N PHE A 121 -6.42 -4.47 -6.32
CA PHE A 121 -5.29 -5.07 -5.62
C PHE A 121 -4.16 -4.05 -5.41
N VAL A 122 -3.78 -3.26 -6.43
CA VAL A 122 -2.77 -2.20 -6.29
C VAL A 122 -3.20 -1.14 -5.27
N HIS A 123 -4.48 -0.76 -5.25
CA HIS A 123 -4.98 0.17 -4.25
C HIS A 123 -4.79 -0.35 -2.82
N VAL A 124 -5.06 -1.64 -2.57
CA VAL A 124 -4.79 -2.26 -1.27
C VAL A 124 -3.29 -2.33 -0.96
N LEU A 125 -2.44 -2.62 -1.94
CA LEU A 125 -0.97 -2.61 -1.73
C LEU A 125 -0.45 -1.23 -1.32
N VAL A 126 -0.97 -0.16 -1.93
CA VAL A 126 -0.62 1.22 -1.55
C VAL A 126 -1.09 1.52 -0.13
N LYS A 127 -2.31 1.09 0.24
CA LYS A 127 -2.80 1.19 1.63
C LYS A 127 -1.89 0.48 2.62
N ILE A 128 -1.43 -0.73 2.29
CA ILE A 128 -0.47 -1.46 3.14
C ILE A 128 0.82 -0.64 3.29
N MET A 129 1.38 -0.12 2.19
CA MET A 129 2.60 0.69 2.22
C MET A 129 2.47 1.95 3.09
N CYS A 130 1.32 2.62 3.05
CA CYS A 130 1.06 3.81 3.87
C CYS A 130 0.71 3.48 5.34
N SER A 131 0.45 2.21 5.66
CA SER A 131 0.14 1.78 7.03
C SER A 131 1.38 1.47 7.88
N PHE A 132 2.58 1.53 7.29
CA PHE A 132 3.82 1.34 8.05
C PHE A 132 4.08 2.54 8.98
N PRO A 133 4.37 2.29 10.26
CA PRO A 133 4.71 3.35 11.20
C PRO A 133 6.05 4.02 10.82
N PRO A 134 6.15 5.36 10.88
CA PRO A 134 7.32 6.11 10.37
C PRO A 134 8.60 5.94 11.21
N ASP A 135 8.50 5.71 12.52
CA ASP A 135 9.64 5.61 13.45
C ASP A 135 9.97 4.18 13.90
N MET A 136 9.26 3.19 13.36
CA MET A 136 9.51 1.82 13.79
C MET A 136 10.75 1.29 13.08
N LYS A 137 11.70 0.77 13.87
CA LYS A 137 12.73 -0.12 13.33
C LYS A 137 12.01 -1.34 12.78
N ILE A 138 11.69 -1.27 11.49
CA ILE A 138 11.08 -2.37 10.79
C ILE A 138 12.08 -3.52 10.93
N HIS A 139 11.64 -4.68 11.45
CA HIS A 139 12.48 -5.84 11.64
C HIS A 139 11.81 -7.09 11.07
N GLY A 140 12.60 -8.09 10.69
CA GLY A 140 12.12 -9.39 10.22
C GLY A 140 11.11 -9.29 9.06
N THR A 141 9.94 -9.91 9.24
CA THR A 141 8.92 -10.04 8.19
C THR A 141 8.36 -8.70 7.71
N LEU A 142 8.25 -7.69 8.58
CA LEU A 142 7.79 -6.38 8.18
C LEU A 142 8.79 -5.67 7.26
N MET A 143 10.11 -5.90 7.41
CA MET A 143 11.12 -5.32 6.51
C MET A 143 11.00 -5.94 5.14
N ALA A 144 10.89 -7.26 5.10
CA ALA A 144 10.71 -8.00 3.87
C ALA A 144 9.43 -7.54 3.15
N LEU A 145 8.34 -7.31 3.89
CA LEU A 145 7.08 -6.82 3.33
C LEU A 145 7.26 -5.42 2.74
N HIS A 146 7.83 -4.50 3.52
CA HIS A 146 8.07 -3.13 3.08
C HIS A 146 8.96 -3.09 1.83
N ALA A 147 10.07 -3.83 1.82
CA ALA A 147 10.98 -3.90 0.67
C ALA A 147 10.29 -4.48 -0.59
N LEU A 148 9.53 -5.57 -0.41
CA LEU A 148 8.79 -6.20 -1.50
C LEU A 148 7.74 -5.27 -2.12
N LEU A 149 7.00 -4.53 -1.28
CA LEU A 149 5.99 -3.57 -1.74
C LEU A 149 6.64 -2.34 -2.39
N LYS A 150 7.71 -1.81 -1.80
CA LYS A 150 8.46 -0.67 -2.36
C LYS A 150 8.95 -0.98 -3.77
N GLU A 151 9.55 -2.15 -3.97
CA GLU A 151 10.03 -2.59 -5.28
C GLU A 151 8.88 -2.82 -6.28
N PHE A 152 7.83 -3.53 -5.86
CA PHE A 152 6.72 -3.84 -6.74
C PHE A 152 5.97 -2.58 -7.21
N LEU A 153 5.67 -1.67 -6.27
CA LEU A 153 4.95 -0.43 -6.51
C LEU A 153 5.84 0.68 -7.08
N ARG A 154 7.16 0.51 -7.10
CA ARG A 154 8.13 1.60 -7.33
C ARG A 154 7.79 2.83 -6.48
N PHE A 155 7.51 2.58 -5.20
CA PHE A 155 6.98 3.60 -4.31
C PHE A 155 8.01 4.73 -4.11
N PRO A 156 7.68 6.00 -4.38
CA PRO A 156 8.64 7.10 -4.31
C PRO A 156 9.15 7.34 -2.88
N ASP A 157 10.46 7.45 -2.73
CA ASP A 157 11.08 7.77 -1.43
C ASP A 157 10.64 9.14 -0.89
N GLU A 158 10.38 10.10 -1.78
CA GLU A 158 9.87 11.41 -1.41
C GLU A 158 8.49 11.36 -0.74
N GLN A 159 7.63 10.41 -1.12
CA GLN A 159 6.33 10.23 -0.47
C GLN A 159 6.51 9.70 0.96
N LEU A 160 7.43 8.76 1.15
CA LEU A 160 7.76 8.23 2.48
C LEU A 160 8.28 9.34 3.42
N HIS A 161 9.14 10.22 2.90
CA HIS A 161 9.65 11.37 3.66
C HIS A 161 8.57 12.41 3.97
N LYS A 162 7.66 12.70 3.03
CA LYS A 162 6.53 13.62 3.25
C LYS A 162 5.58 13.10 4.33
N ASP A 163 5.28 11.80 4.32
CA ASP A 163 4.44 11.16 5.34
C ASP A 163 5.11 11.15 6.73
N ALA A 164 6.43 10.91 6.79
CA ALA A 164 7.20 11.02 8.02
C ALA A 164 7.21 12.47 8.57
N LYS A 165 7.50 13.47 7.72
CA LYS A 165 7.47 14.89 8.11
C LYS A 165 6.08 15.32 8.62
N ARG A 166 5.02 14.88 7.95
CA ARG A 166 3.64 15.18 8.38
C ARG A 166 3.34 14.57 9.75
N THR A 167 3.76 13.33 9.97
CA THR A 167 3.61 12.67 11.27
C THR A 167 4.36 13.43 12.36
N LEU A 168 5.64 13.76 12.12
CA LEU A 168 6.45 14.54 13.06
C LEU A 168 5.86 15.93 13.35
N ALA A 169 5.30 16.61 12.34
CA ALA A 169 4.63 17.90 12.55
C ALA A 169 3.36 17.77 13.41
N ILE A 170 2.59 16.67 13.25
CA ILE A 170 1.42 16.40 14.09
C ILE A 170 1.85 16.14 15.54
N LEU A 171 2.96 15.42 15.75
CA LEU A 171 3.54 15.18 17.07
C LEU A 171 4.14 16.45 17.69
N ALA A 172 4.88 17.26 16.93
CA ALA A 172 5.46 18.51 17.45
C ALA A 172 4.40 19.57 17.85
N LEU A 173 3.21 19.54 17.23
CA LEU A 173 2.08 20.36 17.66
C LEU A 173 1.55 19.96 19.05
N GLU A 174 1.88 18.77 19.56
CA GLU A 174 1.57 18.32 20.92
C GLU A 174 2.43 19.04 21.96
N ASP A 175 3.75 19.13 21.74
CA ASP A 175 4.70 19.73 22.68
C ASP A 175 4.36 21.19 23.00
N VAL A 176 3.84 21.93 22.00
CA VAL A 176 3.44 23.34 22.17
C VAL A 176 2.12 23.50 22.95
N VAL A 177 1.16 22.58 22.78
CA VAL A 177 -0.14 22.63 23.47
C VAL A 177 0.01 22.23 24.94
N VAL A 178 0.89 21.27 25.25
CA VAL A 178 1.19 20.89 26.63
C VAL A 178 1.84 22.06 27.39
N ALA A 179 2.83 22.73 26.77
CA ALA A 179 3.51 23.88 27.38
C ALA A 179 2.57 25.06 27.67
N SER A 180 1.55 25.29 26.84
CA SER A 180 0.59 26.39 27.04
C SER A 180 -0.50 26.07 28.08
N SER A 181 -0.71 24.80 28.43
CA SER A 181 -1.63 24.37 29.50
C SER A 181 -1.00 24.29 30.89
N SER A 182 0.34 24.18 30.97
CA SER A 182 1.09 24.16 32.23
C SER A 182 1.49 25.56 32.73
N THR A 183 1.21 26.61 31.98
CA THR A 183 1.63 27.99 32.31
C THR A 183 0.48 28.81 32.95
N THR A 184 -0.62 28.16 33.34
CA THR A 184 -1.83 28.84 33.88
C THR A 184 -2.14 28.46 35.33
N GLU A 185 -1.12 28.05 36.09
CA GLU A 185 -1.20 27.90 37.54
C GLU A 185 -0.04 28.69 38.19
N GLU A 186 -0.21 30.01 38.28
CA GLU A 186 0.42 30.87 39.29
C GLU A 186 -0.54 31.99 39.68
#